data_AF-A0A6C0DQD6-F1
#
_entry.id   AF-A0A6C0DQD6-F1
#
_cell.length_a   1.000
_cell.length_b   1.000
_cell.length_c   1.000
_cell.angle_alpha   90.00
_cell.angle_beta   90.00
_cell.angle_gamma   90.00
#
_symmetry.space_group_name_H-M   'P 1'
#
loop_
_entity.id
_entity.type
_entity.pdbx_description
1 polymer ?
#
loop_
_entity_poly.entity_id
_entity_poly.type
_entity_poly.pdbx_seq_one_letter_code
_entity_poly.pdbx_strand_id
1 'polypeptide(L)'
;MNSLENLVIYWINLDKSKDRCKYMKTVLKDPVFENIPTHRVSAFDSEKHDYVDRLILTTVPPHMKPSAYGCLISHLDAIYRFSKSKYDYAIIFEDDISLEFKKYWNKSLKEIVNDCPTDWEIIQLGYGLNNNDPTAFPKKEYTPMKIGNYSQTLSYIISKEGAQRLMNDIYMDGKYKIYDNICQEADNFLFNTLRTYTYRIPYFTNNTDFVSTIHNEQVLGSKISKEVIREKLDKIFGKKSKTIKKNIKWRATRCINGKRKIGIFTENTNK
;
A
#
# COMPACT_ATOMS: atom_id res chain seq x y z
N MET A 1 29.91 -4.99 -0.46
CA MET A 1 29.42 -5.88 0.62
C MET A 1 28.01 -6.30 0.27
N ASN A 2 27.81 -7.62 0.08
CA ASN A 2 26.52 -8.30 0.28
C ASN A 2 25.99 -7.86 1.66
N SER A 3 24.72 -7.54 1.88
CA SER A 3 23.61 -8.48 1.84
C SER A 3 22.32 -7.82 2.33
N LEU A 4 21.18 -8.22 1.78
CA LEU A 4 19.88 -8.08 2.42
C LEU A 4 19.67 -9.16 3.52
N GLU A 5 20.71 -9.42 4.31
CA GLU A 5 20.67 -10.45 5.38
C GLU A 5 19.86 -10.00 6.60
N ASN A 6 19.42 -8.74 6.61
CA ASN A 6 18.78 -8.13 7.78
C ASN A 6 17.42 -7.50 7.40
N LEU A 7 16.58 -8.28 6.73
CA LEU A 7 15.19 -7.94 6.37
C LEU A 7 14.22 -8.47 7.41
N VAL A 8 13.16 -7.71 7.71
CA VAL A 8 12.05 -8.14 8.57
C VAL A 8 10.71 -7.83 7.92
N ILE A 9 9.68 -8.63 8.20
CA ILE A 9 8.31 -8.36 7.76
C ILE A 9 7.48 -7.87 8.93
N TYR A 10 6.85 -6.72 8.79
CA TYR A 10 5.74 -6.29 9.64
C TYR A 10 4.43 -6.39 8.85
N TRP A 11 3.41 -6.98 9.44
CA TRP A 11 2.09 -7.05 8.82
C TRP A 11 1.01 -6.52 9.75
N ILE A 12 0.15 -5.68 9.20
CA ILE A 12 -0.84 -4.88 9.91
C ILE A 12 -2.17 -5.60 9.85
N ASN A 13 -2.80 -5.82 11.00
CA ASN A 13 -4.10 -6.50 11.07
C ASN A 13 -4.89 -6.01 12.28
N LEU A 14 -6.17 -5.70 12.08
CA LEU A 14 -7.09 -5.41 13.18
C LEU A 14 -7.27 -6.64 14.08
N ASP A 15 -7.26 -6.44 15.41
CA ASP A 15 -7.44 -7.54 16.36
C ASP A 15 -8.77 -8.29 16.20
N LYS A 16 -9.82 -7.60 15.73
CA LYS A 16 -11.13 -8.20 15.43
C LYS A 16 -11.16 -9.02 14.13
N SER A 17 -10.24 -8.79 13.19
CA SER A 17 -10.22 -9.43 11.87
C SER A 17 -9.50 -10.78 11.91
N LYS A 18 -10.10 -11.77 12.59
CA LYS A 18 -9.52 -13.10 12.81
C LYS A 18 -9.30 -13.90 11.53
N ASP A 19 -10.19 -13.80 10.55
CA ASP A 19 -10.06 -14.52 9.28
C ASP A 19 -8.90 -14.00 8.44
N ARG A 20 -8.72 -12.68 8.36
CA ARG A 20 -7.56 -12.05 7.69
C ARG A 20 -6.24 -12.39 8.40
N CYS A 21 -6.26 -12.45 9.74
CA CYS A 21 -5.11 -12.93 10.52
C CYS A 21 -4.74 -14.39 10.19
N LYS A 22 -5.73 -15.29 10.13
CA LYS A 22 -5.52 -16.70 9.74
C LYS A 22 -5.01 -16.82 8.30
N TYR A 23 -5.56 -16.01 7.40
CA TYR A 23 -5.13 -15.93 6.01
C TYR A 23 -3.68 -15.46 5.89
N MET A 24 -3.30 -14.35 6.53
CA MET A 24 -1.93 -13.85 6.51
C MET A 24 -0.92 -14.86 7.06
N LYS A 25 -1.28 -15.58 8.12
CA LYS A 25 -0.44 -16.68 8.63
C LYS A 25 -0.27 -17.83 7.63
N THR A 26 -1.20 -17.99 6.69
CA THR A 26 -1.07 -18.95 5.58
C THR A 26 -0.19 -18.39 4.48
N VAL A 27 -0.39 -17.12 4.09
CA VAL A 27 0.43 -16.43 3.09
C VAL A 27 1.90 -16.40 3.49
N LEU A 28 2.20 -16.09 4.76
CA LEU A 28 3.56 -16.00 5.29
C LEU A 28 4.28 -17.37 5.43
N LYS A 29 3.61 -18.49 5.15
CA LYS A 29 4.24 -19.81 5.04
C LYS A 29 4.78 -20.10 3.63
N ASP A 30 4.51 -19.23 2.66
CA ASP A 30 5.06 -19.41 1.32
C ASP A 30 6.61 -19.39 1.38
N PRO A 31 7.30 -20.30 0.66
CA PRO A 31 8.76 -20.39 0.68
C PRO A 31 9.50 -19.08 0.36
N VAL A 32 8.88 -18.12 -0.31
CA VAL A 32 9.53 -16.83 -0.57
C VAL A 32 9.76 -15.98 0.69
N PHE A 33 9.05 -16.29 1.77
CA PHE A 33 9.23 -15.65 3.09
C PHE A 33 10.02 -16.52 4.06
N GLU A 34 10.54 -17.66 3.60
CA GLU A 34 11.34 -18.55 4.42
C GLU A 34 12.56 -17.79 4.96
N ASN A 35 12.87 -18.00 6.24
CA ASN A 35 13.97 -17.34 6.96
C ASN A 35 13.85 -15.82 7.13
N ILE A 36 12.72 -15.19 6.77
CA ILE A 36 12.47 -13.78 7.08
C ILE A 36 11.66 -13.69 8.38
N PRO A 37 12.17 -13.03 9.44
CA PRO A 37 11.40 -12.81 10.67
C PRO A 37 10.11 -12.03 10.38
N THR A 38 9.00 -12.45 10.98
CA THR A 38 7.69 -11.81 10.81
C THR A 38 7.14 -11.32 12.14
N HIS A 39 6.55 -10.12 12.13
CA HIS A 39 5.92 -9.53 13.30
C HIS A 39 4.55 -8.95 12.93
N ARG A 40 3.52 -9.37 13.68
CA ARG A 40 2.19 -8.77 13.58
C ARG A 40 2.17 -7.43 14.30
N VAL A 41 1.61 -6.42 13.66
CA VAL A 41 1.27 -5.12 14.26
C VAL A 41 -0.25 -5.06 14.40
N SER A 42 -0.73 -4.80 15.62
CA SER A 42 -2.17 -4.59 15.83
C SER A 42 -2.55 -3.25 15.20
N ALA A 43 -3.48 -3.29 14.25
CA ALA A 43 -3.96 -2.10 13.58
C ALA A 43 -4.81 -1.25 14.52
N PHE A 44 -4.78 0.07 14.33
CA PHE A 44 -5.59 1.02 15.08
C PHE A 44 -7.07 0.86 14.69
N ASP A 45 -7.88 0.45 15.67
CA ASP A 45 -9.33 0.28 15.51
C ASP A 45 -10.05 1.61 15.78
N SER A 46 -10.32 2.37 14.72
CA SER A 46 -10.99 3.68 14.80
C SER A 46 -12.46 3.61 15.22
N GLU A 47 -13.04 2.41 15.36
CA GLU A 47 -14.36 2.24 15.98
C GLU A 47 -14.27 2.22 17.51
N LYS A 48 -13.11 1.87 18.07
CA LYS A 48 -12.89 1.74 19.51
C LYS A 48 -12.14 2.92 20.12
N HIS A 49 -11.35 3.62 19.32
CA HIS A 49 -10.47 4.68 19.79
C HIS A 49 -10.55 5.88 18.86
N ASP A 50 -10.41 7.08 19.43
CA ASP A 50 -10.35 8.30 18.66
C ASP A 50 -8.92 8.53 18.14
N TYR A 51 -8.79 8.86 16.85
CA TYR A 51 -7.49 9.10 16.23
C TYR A 51 -6.79 10.33 16.80
N VAL A 52 -7.52 11.28 17.40
CA VAL A 52 -6.94 12.48 18.04
C VAL A 52 -6.05 12.14 19.25
N ASP A 53 -6.23 10.95 19.84
CA ASP A 53 -5.37 10.46 20.91
C ASP A 53 -3.98 10.08 20.41
N ARG A 54 -3.84 9.78 19.12
CA ARG A 54 -2.59 9.33 18.48
C ARG A 54 -1.96 10.38 17.59
N LEU A 55 -2.68 11.42 17.21
CA LEU A 55 -2.23 12.42 16.23
C LEU A 55 -2.08 13.80 16.87
N ILE A 56 -1.01 14.51 16.51
CA ILE A 56 -0.86 15.95 16.76
C ILE A 56 -1.27 16.65 15.48
N LEU A 57 -2.42 17.32 15.52
CA LEU A 57 -2.97 18.09 14.41
C LEU A 57 -2.42 19.51 14.49
N THR A 58 -1.72 19.97 13.45
CA THR A 58 -1.20 21.34 13.41
C THR A 58 -2.26 22.38 13.04
N THR A 59 -3.42 21.94 12.54
CA THR A 59 -4.52 22.80 12.09
C THR A 59 -5.84 22.00 12.06
N VAL A 60 -6.96 22.60 11.61
CA VAL A 60 -8.26 21.89 11.52
C VAL A 60 -8.10 20.67 10.61
N PRO A 61 -8.39 19.45 11.09
CA PRO A 61 -8.12 18.24 10.34
C PRO A 61 -8.91 18.21 9.03
N PRO A 62 -8.29 17.78 7.91
CA PRO A 62 -9.05 17.52 6.70
C PRO A 62 -10.13 16.48 7.00
N HIS A 63 -11.35 16.70 6.48
CA HIS A 63 -12.48 15.79 6.65
C HIS A 63 -12.21 14.45 5.96
N MET A 64 -11.54 13.55 6.67
CA MET A 64 -11.33 12.16 6.28
C MET A 64 -12.11 11.24 7.21
N LYS A 65 -12.39 10.03 6.71
CA LYS A 65 -13.05 9.01 7.53
C LYS A 65 -12.12 8.57 8.65
N PRO A 66 -12.62 8.36 9.88
CA PRO A 66 -11.81 7.84 10.99
C PRO A 66 -11.01 6.58 10.64
N SER A 67 -11.57 5.70 9.80
CA SER A 67 -10.88 4.49 9.32
C SER A 67 -9.65 4.76 8.47
N ALA A 68 -9.62 5.88 7.73
CA ALA A 68 -8.44 6.28 6.96
C ALA A 68 -7.31 6.76 7.89
N TYR A 69 -7.64 7.51 8.95
CA TYR A 69 -6.68 7.84 10.02
C TYR A 69 -6.19 6.58 10.74
N GLY A 70 -7.09 5.63 11.01
CA GLY A 70 -6.71 4.34 11.59
C GLY A 70 -5.73 3.57 10.72
N CYS A 71 -5.92 3.57 9.39
CA CYS A 71 -4.95 3.01 8.46
C CYS A 71 -3.59 3.71 8.57
N LEU A 72 -3.54 5.04 8.46
CA LEU A 72 -2.29 5.81 8.59
C LEU A 72 -1.57 5.52 9.93
N ILE A 73 -2.26 5.60 11.07
CA ILE A 73 -1.70 5.31 12.39
C ILE A 73 -1.12 3.90 12.45
N SER A 74 -1.80 2.92 11.85
CA SER A 74 -1.32 1.53 11.82
C SER A 74 0.00 1.36 11.07
N HIS A 75 0.15 2.07 9.94
CA HIS A 75 1.41 2.10 9.20
C HIS A 75 2.50 2.82 9.99
N LEU A 76 2.19 3.95 10.63
CA LEU A 76 3.13 4.67 11.48
C LEU A 76 3.59 3.83 12.68
N ASP A 77 2.70 3.04 13.29
CA ASP A 77 3.05 2.10 14.37
C ASP A 77 3.99 0.98 13.91
N ALA A 78 3.77 0.46 12.70
CA ALA A 78 4.68 -0.53 12.11
C ALA A 78 6.07 0.08 11.83
N ILE A 79 6.10 1.28 11.23
CA ILE A 79 7.34 2.00 10.94
C ILE A 79 8.07 2.40 12.23
N TYR A 80 7.35 2.84 13.27
CA TYR A 80 7.93 3.17 14.56
C TYR A 80 8.63 1.95 15.18
N ARG A 81 7.95 0.80 15.22
CA ARG A 81 8.56 -0.46 15.70
C ARG A 81 9.80 -0.83 14.90
N PHE A 82 9.73 -0.73 13.57
CA PHE A 82 10.88 -1.00 12.70
C PHE A 82 12.05 -0.02 12.94
N SER A 83 11.77 1.27 13.13
CA SER A 83 12.77 2.32 13.38
C SER A 83 13.62 2.05 14.64
N LYS A 84 13.10 1.26 15.58
CA LYS A 84 13.80 0.83 16.81
C LYS A 84 14.39 -0.59 16.74
N SER A 85 14.14 -1.32 15.66
CA SER A 85 14.65 -2.69 15.47
C SER A 85 16.13 -2.72 15.09
N LYS A 86 16.73 -3.91 15.02
CA LYS A 86 18.10 -4.11 14.53
C LYS A 86 18.20 -4.30 13.01
N TYR A 87 17.06 -4.34 12.31
CA TYR A 87 16.99 -4.68 10.88
C TYR A 87 17.28 -3.47 9.98
N ASP A 88 17.86 -3.70 8.81
CA ASP A 88 18.24 -2.66 7.85
C ASP A 88 17.06 -2.30 6.94
N TYR A 89 16.19 -3.27 6.69
CA TYR A 89 15.04 -3.13 5.82
C TYR A 89 13.81 -3.78 6.44
N ALA A 90 12.65 -3.20 6.21
CA ALA A 90 11.38 -3.85 6.50
C ALA A 90 10.50 -3.92 5.27
N ILE A 91 9.82 -5.04 5.09
CA ILE A 91 8.59 -5.09 4.28
C ILE A 91 7.41 -4.83 5.21
N ILE A 92 6.56 -3.88 4.83
CA ILE A 92 5.28 -3.64 5.49
C ILE A 92 4.17 -4.21 4.60
N PHE A 93 3.28 -5.01 5.19
CA PHE A 93 2.11 -5.59 4.53
C PHE A 93 0.80 -5.19 5.22
N GLU A 94 -0.24 -4.94 4.43
CA GLU A 94 -1.63 -5.05 4.90
C GLU A 94 -2.06 -6.54 4.96
N ASP A 95 -3.15 -6.84 5.66
CA ASP A 95 -3.61 -8.21 5.95
C ASP A 95 -4.45 -8.89 4.86
N ASP A 96 -4.47 -8.33 3.65
CA ASP A 96 -5.11 -8.90 2.46
C ASP A 96 -4.16 -8.97 1.25
N ILE A 97 -2.84 -9.00 1.46
CA ILE A 97 -1.90 -9.25 0.35
C ILE A 97 -2.12 -10.64 -0.27
N SER A 98 -1.94 -10.73 -1.58
CA SER A 98 -2.02 -11.95 -2.38
C SER A 98 -0.75 -12.14 -3.20
N LEU A 99 -0.30 -13.40 -3.26
CA LEU A 99 0.86 -13.85 -4.05
C LEU A 99 0.48 -14.25 -5.48
N GLU A 100 -0.72 -13.91 -5.97
CA GLU A 100 -1.17 -14.30 -7.31
C GLU A 100 -0.22 -13.85 -8.44
N PHE A 101 0.50 -12.74 -8.23
CA PHE A 101 1.48 -12.22 -9.17
C PHE A 101 2.87 -12.85 -9.06
N LYS A 102 3.08 -13.83 -8.16
CA LYS A 102 4.35 -14.57 -8.00
C LYS A 102 4.86 -15.16 -9.31
N LYS A 103 3.96 -15.59 -10.20
CA LYS A 103 4.28 -16.09 -11.56
C LYS A 103 4.89 -15.07 -12.53
N TYR A 104 4.97 -13.79 -12.14
CA TYR A 104 5.58 -12.70 -12.91
C TYR A 104 6.82 -12.12 -12.20
N TRP A 105 7.18 -12.63 -11.02
CA TRP A 105 8.35 -12.14 -10.29
C TRP A 105 9.62 -12.53 -11.05
N ASN A 106 10.40 -11.53 -11.43
CA ASN A 106 11.59 -11.65 -12.26
C ASN A 106 12.89 -11.27 -11.53
N LYS A 107 12.77 -10.85 -10.27
CA LYS A 107 13.85 -10.46 -9.37
C LYS A 107 13.60 -10.97 -7.96
N SER A 108 14.64 -11.24 -7.19
CA SER A 108 14.54 -11.35 -5.74
C SER A 108 14.24 -9.97 -5.13
N LEU A 109 13.72 -9.95 -3.89
CA LEU A 109 13.60 -8.71 -3.12
C LEU A 109 14.97 -8.02 -2.96
N LYS A 110 16.06 -8.81 -2.97
CA LYS A 110 17.43 -8.30 -2.93
C LYS A 110 17.85 -7.55 -4.17
N GLU A 111 17.55 -8.10 -5.33
CA GLU A 111 17.79 -7.39 -6.60
C GLU A 111 16.94 -6.13 -6.70
N ILE A 112 15.68 -6.15 -6.23
CA ILE A 112 14.82 -4.96 -6.23
C ILE A 112 15.43 -3.82 -5.40
N VAL A 113 15.92 -4.12 -4.19
CA VAL A 113 16.56 -3.10 -3.35
C VAL A 113 17.88 -2.60 -3.95
N ASN A 114 18.72 -3.51 -4.43
CA ASN A 114 20.04 -3.17 -4.96
C ASN A 114 19.97 -2.35 -6.26
N ASP A 115 18.97 -2.61 -7.10
CA ASP A 115 18.82 -1.94 -8.39
C ASP A 115 18.00 -0.62 -8.29
N CYS A 116 17.40 -0.34 -7.14
CA CYS A 116 16.65 0.88 -6.91
C CYS A 116 17.58 2.11 -6.83
N PRO A 117 17.19 3.30 -7.32
CA PRO A 117 18.02 4.50 -7.20
C PRO A 117 18.43 4.79 -5.76
N THR A 118 19.72 5.08 -5.53
CA THR A 118 20.35 5.04 -4.19
C THR A 118 19.80 6.03 -3.16
N ASP A 119 18.96 6.99 -3.57
CA ASP A 119 18.31 7.95 -2.68
C ASP A 119 16.95 7.47 -2.13
N TRP A 120 16.55 6.24 -2.46
CA TRP A 120 15.27 5.66 -2.06
C TRP A 120 15.14 5.51 -0.53
N GLU A 121 13.91 5.68 -0.03
CA GLU A 121 13.52 5.41 1.34
C GLU A 121 12.35 4.43 1.41
N ILE A 122 11.47 4.46 0.41
CA ILE A 122 10.42 3.47 0.20
C ILE A 122 10.49 2.90 -1.22
N ILE A 123 10.33 1.58 -1.33
CA ILE A 123 10.04 0.89 -2.59
C ILE A 123 8.62 0.30 -2.51
N GLN A 124 7.67 0.86 -3.26
CA GLN A 124 6.31 0.34 -3.31
C GLN A 124 6.27 -0.93 -4.16
N LEU A 125 5.73 -2.03 -3.60
CA LEU A 125 5.68 -3.37 -4.22
C LEU A 125 4.26 -3.83 -4.58
N GLY A 126 3.23 -3.11 -4.14
CA GLY A 126 1.84 -3.40 -4.45
C GLY A 126 1.08 -2.09 -4.52
N TYR A 127 0.36 -1.89 -5.62
CA TYR A 127 -0.30 -0.62 -5.92
C TYR A 127 -1.54 -0.81 -6.79
N GLY A 128 -2.46 0.15 -6.66
CA GLY A 128 -3.57 0.36 -7.58
C GLY A 128 -3.22 1.36 -8.68
N LEU A 129 -3.84 1.19 -9.85
CA LEU A 129 -3.82 2.18 -10.93
C LEU A 129 -4.92 3.21 -10.68
N ASN A 130 -4.54 4.48 -10.61
CA ASN A 130 -5.51 5.55 -10.41
C ASN A 130 -6.48 5.62 -11.61
N ASN A 131 -7.77 5.80 -11.29
CA ASN A 131 -8.88 5.72 -12.25
C ASN A 131 -8.94 4.43 -13.07
N ASN A 132 -8.22 3.37 -12.66
CA ASN A 132 -8.06 2.12 -13.42
C ASN A 132 -7.50 2.32 -14.85
N ASP A 133 -6.80 3.43 -15.09
CA ASP A 133 -6.31 3.78 -16.43
C ASP A 133 -5.13 2.86 -16.84
N PRO A 134 -5.25 2.03 -17.89
CA PRO A 134 -4.18 1.15 -18.35
C PRO A 134 -2.94 1.90 -18.87
N THR A 135 -3.04 3.19 -19.14
CA THR A 135 -1.91 4.05 -19.51
C THR A 135 -1.10 4.51 -18.29
N ALA A 136 -1.67 4.43 -17.09
CA ALA A 136 -1.01 4.79 -15.84
C ALA A 136 0.05 3.76 -15.41
N PHE A 137 0.04 2.54 -15.97
CA PHE A 137 1.00 1.48 -15.63
C PHE A 137 2.46 1.97 -15.76
N PRO A 138 3.34 1.72 -14.75
CA PRO A 138 4.70 2.22 -14.78
C PRO A 138 5.47 1.80 -16.04
N LYS A 139 6.12 2.77 -16.69
CA LYS A 139 6.91 2.55 -17.91
C LYS A 139 8.36 2.23 -17.61
N LYS A 140 8.93 2.89 -16.59
CA LYS A 140 10.28 2.63 -16.08
C LYS A 140 10.22 1.57 -15.01
N GLU A 141 11.33 0.83 -14.84
CA GLU A 141 11.44 -0.20 -13.80
C GLU A 141 11.24 0.39 -12.40
N TYR A 142 11.84 1.54 -12.13
CA TYR A 142 11.60 2.35 -10.94
C TYR A 142 11.01 3.69 -11.36
N THR A 143 9.84 4.01 -10.82
CA THR A 143 9.17 5.29 -11.08
C THR A 143 9.10 6.09 -9.79
N PRO A 144 9.74 7.27 -9.69
CA PRO A 144 9.58 8.14 -8.53
C PRO A 144 8.10 8.45 -8.31
N MET A 145 7.63 8.30 -7.08
CA MET A 145 6.26 8.64 -6.74
C MET A 145 6.03 10.14 -6.95
N LYS A 146 4.94 10.47 -7.62
CA LYS A 146 4.35 11.81 -7.63
C LYS A 146 2.89 11.67 -7.24
N ILE A 147 2.34 12.69 -6.58
CA ILE A 147 0.93 12.73 -6.16
C ILE A 147 0.04 12.28 -7.31
N GLY A 148 -0.76 11.24 -7.07
CA GLY A 148 -1.75 10.76 -8.04
C GLY A 148 -1.23 9.83 -9.13
N ASN A 149 0.02 9.34 -9.08
CA ASN A 149 0.50 8.32 -10.02
C ASN A 149 -0.03 6.92 -9.69
N TYR A 150 0.15 6.48 -8.45
CA TYR A 150 -0.24 5.16 -7.94
C TYR A 150 -0.87 5.32 -6.56
N SER A 151 -1.76 4.42 -6.18
CA SER A 151 -2.41 4.42 -4.86
C SER A 151 -2.15 3.11 -4.11
N GLN A 152 -2.49 3.11 -2.82
CA GLN A 152 -2.44 2.00 -1.86
C GLN A 152 -1.08 1.78 -1.18
N THR A 153 -1.16 1.47 0.11
CA THR A 153 -0.05 1.04 0.99
C THR A 153 0.00 -0.46 1.21
N LEU A 154 -0.69 -1.23 0.35
CA LEU A 154 -0.83 -2.69 0.44
C LEU A 154 0.47 -3.41 0.77
N SER A 155 1.57 -3.02 0.10
CA SER A 155 2.89 -3.55 0.39
C SER A 155 4.01 -2.63 -0.07
N TYR A 156 5.04 -2.47 0.76
CA TYR A 156 6.25 -1.71 0.42
C TYR A 156 7.45 -2.14 1.26
N ILE A 157 8.66 -1.91 0.74
CA ILE A 157 9.91 -1.95 1.50
C ILE A 157 10.19 -0.54 2.01
N ILE A 158 10.68 -0.42 3.25
CA ILE A 158 11.18 0.82 3.82
C ILE A 158 12.60 0.61 4.36
N SER A 159 13.51 1.57 4.11
CA SER A 159 14.87 1.57 4.66
C SER A 159 14.89 1.99 6.12
N LYS A 160 15.89 1.51 6.85
CA LYS A 160 16.10 1.89 8.26
C LYS A 160 16.25 3.40 8.41
N GLU A 161 17.03 4.01 7.52
CA GLU A 161 17.30 5.45 7.49
C GLU A 161 16.00 6.23 7.25
N GLY A 162 15.19 5.81 6.27
CA GLY A 162 13.90 6.44 5.98
C GLY A 162 12.93 6.34 7.16
N ALA A 163 12.85 5.17 7.81
CA ALA A 163 12.04 4.97 8.99
C ALA A 163 12.49 5.85 10.17
N GLN A 164 13.79 5.93 10.43
CA GLN A 164 14.34 6.76 11.51
C GLN A 164 14.15 8.25 11.24
N ARG A 165 14.39 8.71 10.00
CA ARG A 165 14.14 10.09 9.61
C ARG A 165 12.68 10.46 9.86
N LEU A 166 11.75 9.66 9.33
CA LEU A 166 10.31 9.93 9.51
C LEU A 166 9.95 10.02 11.00
N MET A 167 10.37 9.05 11.80
CA MET A 167 10.03 9.02 13.23
C MET A 167 10.67 10.19 13.99
N ASN A 168 11.89 10.60 13.67
CA ASN A 168 12.52 11.77 14.28
C ASN A 168 11.76 13.07 13.93
N ASP A 169 11.20 13.16 12.73
CA ASP A 169 10.48 14.34 12.26
C ASP A 169 9.06 14.45 12.86
N ILE A 170 8.39 13.31 13.08
CA ILE A 170 6.95 13.32 13.38
C ILE A 170 6.56 12.71 14.74
N TYR A 171 7.37 11.85 15.34
CA TYR A 171 6.98 11.15 16.57
C TYR A 171 7.36 11.96 17.80
N MET A 172 6.37 12.32 18.61
CA MET A 172 6.53 13.11 19.83
C MET A 172 5.57 12.61 20.90
N ASP A 173 6.09 12.25 22.08
CA ASP A 173 5.31 11.90 23.27
C ASP A 173 4.15 10.91 23.03
N GLY A 174 4.42 9.84 22.27
CA GLY A 174 3.41 8.80 21.98
C GLY A 174 2.46 9.12 20.83
N LYS A 175 2.59 10.29 20.21
CA LYS A 175 1.75 10.76 19.10
C LYS A 175 2.56 11.04 17.83
N TYR A 176 1.86 11.10 16.70
CA TYR A 176 2.43 11.46 15.40
C TYR A 176 1.93 12.82 14.95
N LYS A 177 2.85 13.74 14.69
CA LYS A 177 2.58 15.00 14.03
C LYS A 177 2.28 14.76 12.56
N ILE A 178 1.13 15.24 12.10
CA ILE A 178 0.75 15.17 10.68
C ILE A 178 0.62 16.58 10.09
N TYR A 179 0.88 16.71 8.80
CA TYR A 179 0.97 18.00 8.10
C TYR A 179 -0.26 18.26 7.25
N ASP A 180 -0.97 19.38 7.49
CA ASP A 180 -2.27 19.65 6.85
C ASP A 180 -2.21 19.87 5.33
N ASN A 181 -1.03 20.20 4.79
CA ASN A 181 -0.83 20.36 3.35
C ASN A 181 -0.69 19.01 2.60
N ILE A 182 -0.73 17.88 3.31
CA ILE A 182 -0.64 16.53 2.75
C ILE A 182 -1.96 15.80 3.03
N CYS A 183 -2.46 15.07 2.03
CA CYS A 183 -3.59 14.18 2.24
C CYS A 183 -3.21 13.05 3.20
N GLN A 184 -4.00 12.85 4.26
CA GLN A 184 -3.69 11.92 5.37
C GLN A 184 -4.10 10.47 5.07
N GLU A 185 -4.32 10.13 3.81
CA GLU A 185 -4.42 8.71 3.41
C GLU A 185 -3.00 8.13 3.48
N ALA A 186 -2.85 6.89 3.95
CA ALA A 186 -1.53 6.34 4.26
C ALA A 186 -0.55 6.40 3.09
N ASP A 187 -1.03 6.13 1.86
CA ASP A 187 -0.25 6.23 0.63
C ASP A 187 0.20 7.67 0.34
N ASN A 188 -0.73 8.62 0.41
CA ASN A 188 -0.44 10.03 0.20
C ASN A 188 0.51 10.58 1.27
N PHE A 189 0.31 10.26 2.54
CA PHE A 189 1.18 10.76 3.60
C PHE A 189 2.60 10.19 3.48
N LEU A 190 2.73 8.86 3.44
CA LEU A 190 4.05 8.22 3.44
C LEU A 190 4.82 8.52 2.17
N PHE A 191 4.18 8.37 1.00
CA PHE A 191 4.92 8.44 -0.26
C PHE A 191 5.23 9.86 -0.72
N ASN A 192 4.63 10.88 -0.11
CA ASN A 192 5.04 12.27 -0.30
C ASN A 192 6.02 12.76 0.78
N THR A 193 6.06 12.11 1.94
CA THR A 193 7.00 12.47 3.01
C THR A 193 8.37 11.80 2.82
N LEU A 194 8.39 10.59 2.24
CA LEU A 194 9.57 9.78 1.99
C LEU A 194 9.88 9.68 0.50
N ARG A 195 11.18 9.63 0.14
CA ARG A 195 11.65 9.39 -1.23
C ARG A 195 11.22 8.01 -1.69
N THR A 196 10.09 7.98 -2.40
CA THR A 196 9.42 6.74 -2.77
C THR A 196 9.60 6.43 -4.24
N TYR A 197 9.94 5.19 -4.55
CA TYR A 197 9.94 4.64 -5.89
C TYR A 197 8.91 3.51 -5.98
N THR A 198 8.09 3.51 -7.02
CA THR A 198 7.22 2.36 -7.36
C THR A 198 7.99 1.42 -8.27
N TYR A 199 8.11 0.16 -7.86
CA TYR A 199 8.67 -0.89 -8.70
C TYR A 199 7.62 -1.34 -9.74
N ARG A 200 8.02 -1.44 -11.01
CA ARG A 200 7.11 -1.62 -12.15
C ARG A 200 6.30 -2.90 -12.12
N ILE A 201 6.86 -3.98 -11.58
CA ILE A 201 6.19 -5.28 -11.49
C ILE A 201 5.65 -5.38 -10.07
N PRO A 202 4.33 -5.19 -9.84
CA PRO A 202 3.79 -5.32 -8.50
C PRO A 202 3.92 -6.77 -8.06
N TYR A 203 4.60 -6.99 -6.94
CA TYR A 203 4.80 -8.34 -6.42
C TYR A 203 3.56 -8.84 -5.71
N PHE A 204 2.86 -7.93 -5.04
CA PHE A 204 1.68 -8.23 -4.25
C PHE A 204 0.47 -7.49 -4.81
N THR A 205 -0.71 -8.08 -4.66
CA THR A 205 -2.01 -7.49 -5.02
C THR A 205 -3.05 -7.84 -3.97
N ASN A 206 -4.21 -7.18 -3.95
CA ASN A 206 -5.24 -7.50 -2.96
C ASN A 206 -5.85 -8.88 -3.22
N ASN A 207 -6.14 -9.59 -2.14
CA ASN A 207 -7.10 -10.68 -2.12
C ASN A 207 -8.51 -10.08 -2.16
N THR A 208 -9.14 -10.16 -3.32
CA THR A 208 -10.45 -9.57 -3.61
C THR A 208 -11.64 -10.35 -3.05
N ASP A 209 -11.38 -11.49 -2.38
CA ASP A 209 -12.39 -12.28 -1.68
C ASP A 209 -12.68 -11.67 -0.29
N PHE A 210 -11.75 -10.89 0.25
CA PHE A 210 -12.04 -10.04 1.40
C PHE A 210 -12.80 -8.80 0.95
N VAL A 211 -13.97 -8.58 1.54
CA VAL A 211 -14.66 -7.30 1.44
C VAL A 211 -13.85 -6.30 2.25
N SER A 212 -13.34 -5.25 1.60
CA SER A 212 -12.73 -4.13 2.32
C SER A 212 -13.76 -3.58 3.30
N THR A 213 -13.36 -3.44 4.56
CA THR A 213 -14.18 -2.79 5.60
C THR A 213 -14.38 -1.29 5.31
N ILE A 214 -13.76 -0.76 4.25
CA ILE A 214 -13.68 0.65 3.87
C ILE A 214 -14.41 0.92 2.53
N HIS A 215 -15.56 0.28 2.26
CA HIS A 215 -16.51 0.53 1.13
C HIS A 215 -16.47 -0.42 -0.08
N ASN A 216 -17.67 -0.80 -0.56
CA ASN A 216 -17.89 -1.64 -1.73
C ASN A 216 -17.35 -1.06 -3.05
N GLU A 217 -17.36 0.27 -3.23
CA GLU A 217 -16.83 0.92 -4.43
C GLU A 217 -15.30 0.78 -4.55
N GLN A 218 -14.58 0.80 -3.43
CA GLN A 218 -13.14 0.57 -3.41
C GLN A 218 -12.80 -0.87 -3.80
N VAL A 219 -13.63 -1.84 -3.41
CA VAL A 219 -13.45 -3.25 -3.81
C VAL A 219 -13.59 -3.41 -5.32
N LEU A 220 -14.57 -2.76 -5.95
CA LEU A 220 -14.73 -2.79 -7.41
C LEU A 220 -13.56 -2.12 -8.12
N GLY A 221 -13.11 -0.96 -7.62
CA GLY A 221 -11.91 -0.27 -8.14
C GLY A 221 -10.67 -1.16 -8.08
N SER A 222 -10.37 -1.74 -6.91
CA SER A 222 -9.23 -2.65 -6.73
C SER A 222 -9.32 -3.88 -7.64
N LYS A 223 -10.51 -4.46 -7.83
CA LYS A 223 -10.74 -5.56 -8.78
C LYS A 223 -10.36 -5.15 -10.20
N ILE A 224 -10.89 -4.02 -10.69
CA ILE A 224 -10.60 -3.54 -12.05
C ILE A 224 -9.11 -3.24 -12.21
N SER A 225 -8.50 -2.51 -11.26
CA SER A 225 -7.07 -2.21 -11.27
C SER A 225 -6.21 -3.48 -11.36
N LYS A 226 -6.53 -4.49 -10.52
CA LYS A 226 -5.85 -5.78 -10.51
C LYS A 226 -5.93 -6.50 -11.84
N GLU A 227 -7.12 -6.54 -12.47
CA GLU A 227 -7.30 -7.14 -13.80
C GLU A 227 -6.47 -6.41 -14.86
N VAL A 228 -6.50 -5.08 -14.89
CA VAL A 228 -5.72 -4.26 -15.83
C VAL A 228 -4.21 -4.51 -15.67
N ILE A 229 -3.73 -4.55 -14.43
CA ILE A 229 -2.34 -4.90 -14.13
C ILE A 229 -2.02 -6.30 -14.64
N ARG A 230 -2.88 -7.30 -14.38
CA ARG A 230 -2.65 -8.67 -14.85
C ARG A 230 -2.53 -8.75 -16.37
N GLU A 231 -3.42 -8.09 -17.11
CA GLU A 231 -3.35 -8.05 -18.58
C GLU A 231 -2.05 -7.42 -19.08
N LYS A 232 -1.54 -6.38 -18.40
CA LYS A 232 -0.25 -5.77 -18.71
C LYS A 232 0.91 -6.71 -18.44
N LEU A 233 0.90 -7.41 -17.30
CA LEU A 233 1.91 -8.41 -16.96
C LEU A 233 1.90 -9.59 -17.93
N ASP A 234 0.73 -10.10 -18.31
CA ASP A 234 0.60 -11.16 -19.31
C ASP A 234 1.24 -10.76 -20.65
N LYS A 235 1.03 -9.51 -21.09
CA LYS A 235 1.66 -8.97 -22.30
C LYS A 235 3.20 -8.86 -22.16
N ILE A 236 3.69 -8.37 -21.02
CA ILE A 236 5.13 -8.22 -20.76
C ILE A 236 5.84 -9.58 -20.76
N PHE A 237 5.22 -10.60 -20.15
CA PHE A 237 5.80 -11.93 -19.95
C PHE A 237 5.32 -12.98 -20.97
N GLY A 238 4.69 -12.55 -22.08
CA GLY A 238 4.34 -13.42 -23.21
C GLY A 238 3.26 -14.48 -22.95
N LYS A 239 2.39 -14.29 -21.93
CA LYS A 239 1.30 -15.22 -21.62
C LYS A 239 0.02 -14.81 -22.37
N LYS A 240 -0.70 -15.77 -22.96
CA LYS A 240 -1.98 -15.49 -23.67
C LYS A 240 -3.01 -14.93 -22.68
N SER A 241 -3.27 -13.62 -22.78
CA SER A 241 -4.36 -12.94 -22.08
C SER A 241 -5.70 -13.54 -22.50
N LYS A 242 -6.55 -13.95 -21.55
CA LYS A 242 -7.98 -14.14 -21.81
C LYS A 242 -8.60 -12.76 -21.99
N THR A 243 -8.74 -12.29 -23.23
CA THR A 243 -9.35 -10.99 -23.54
C THR A 243 -10.77 -10.93 -22.99
N ILE A 244 -10.99 -10.14 -21.93
CA ILE A 244 -12.34 -9.81 -21.47
C ILE A 244 -12.79 -8.59 -22.27
N LYS A 245 -13.71 -8.77 -23.23
CA LYS A 245 -14.41 -7.64 -23.84
C LYS A 245 -15.30 -7.01 -22.75
N LYS A 246 -15.03 -5.77 -22.34
CA LYS A 246 -15.96 -4.99 -21.51
C LYS A 246 -16.10 -3.56 -22.01
N ASN A 247 -17.35 -3.20 -22.32
CA ASN A 247 -17.81 -1.82 -22.48
C ASN A 247 -17.84 -1.15 -21.10
N ILE A 248 -16.71 -0.62 -20.64
CA ILE A 248 -16.63 0.17 -19.39
C ILE A 248 -16.55 1.65 -19.77
N LYS A 249 -17.55 2.43 -19.36
CA LYS A 249 -17.50 3.90 -19.44
C LYS A 249 -16.66 4.43 -18.27
N TRP A 250 -15.58 5.11 -18.61
CA TRP A 250 -14.64 5.72 -17.68
C TRP A 250 -15.17 7.05 -17.14
N ARG A 251 -14.99 7.32 -15.84
CA ARG A 251 -15.18 8.67 -15.30
C ARG A 251 -14.04 9.00 -14.34
N ALA A 252 -13.25 10.02 -14.69
CA ALA A 252 -12.15 10.51 -13.88
C ALA A 252 -12.68 11.15 -12.60
N THR A 253 -12.13 10.79 -11.44
CA THR A 253 -12.23 11.62 -10.24
C THR A 253 -10.86 12.25 -9.99
N ARG A 254 -10.78 13.58 -10.13
CA ARG A 254 -9.64 14.36 -9.66
C ARG A 254 -9.96 14.92 -8.28
N CYS A 255 -9.03 14.75 -7.33
CA CYS A 255 -8.97 15.61 -6.17
C CYS A 255 -8.40 16.97 -6.61
N ILE A 256 -9.22 18.01 -6.52
CA ILE A 256 -8.79 19.40 -6.63
C ILE A 256 -9.22 20.06 -5.32
N ASN A 257 -8.27 20.60 -4.56
CA ASN A 257 -8.51 21.35 -3.32
C ASN A 257 -9.37 20.62 -2.26
N GLY A 258 -9.05 19.35 -1.97
CA GLY A 258 -9.59 18.67 -0.78
C GLY A 258 -11.08 18.28 -0.82
N LYS A 259 -11.77 18.37 -1.97
CA LYS A 259 -13.18 17.94 -2.10
C LYS A 259 -13.35 16.88 -3.20
N ARG A 260 -13.81 15.67 -2.84
CA ARG A 260 -14.36 14.69 -3.81
C ARG A 260 -15.79 15.09 -4.18
N LYS A 261 -16.07 15.34 -5.46
CA LYS A 261 -17.45 15.36 -5.96
C LYS A 261 -17.91 13.92 -6.21
N ILE A 262 -18.91 13.47 -5.45
CA ILE A 262 -19.52 12.14 -5.56
C ILE A 262 -20.61 12.22 -6.63
N GLY A 263 -20.50 11.41 -7.67
CA GLY A 263 -21.58 11.19 -8.65
C GLY A 263 -22.21 9.82 -8.38
N ILE A 264 -23.49 9.81 -8.01
CA ILE A 264 -24.28 8.59 -7.75
C ILE A 264 -24.44 7.80 -9.06
N PHE A 265 -24.27 6.48 -9.03
CA PHE A 265 -24.65 5.58 -10.12
C PHE A 265 -25.82 4.69 -9.67
N THR A 266 -26.85 4.61 -10.50
CA THR A 266 -27.87 3.55 -10.51
C THR A 266 -27.48 2.51 -11.57
N GLU A 267 -27.53 1.23 -11.23
CA GLU A 267 -27.38 0.13 -12.20
C GLU A 267 -28.60 0.09 -13.13
N ASN A 268 -28.39 0.15 -14.45
CA ASN A 268 -29.37 -0.33 -15.42
C ASN A 268 -29.00 -1.77 -15.78
N THR A 269 -29.72 -2.72 -15.22
CA THR A 269 -29.77 -4.10 -15.72
C THR A 269 -30.62 -4.12 -16.98
N ASN A 270 -30.01 -4.22 -18.15
CA ASN A 270 -30.75 -4.62 -19.35
C ASN A 270 -30.68 -6.15 -19.50
N LYS A 271 -31.87 -6.74 -19.59
CA LYS A 271 -32.14 -8.12 -20.02
C LYS A 271 -31.62 -8.37 -21.44
#